data_AF-A0A6N6MNN1-F1
#
_entry.id   AF-A0A6N6MNN1-F1
#
_cell.length_a   1.000
_cell.length_b   1.000
_cell.length_c   1.000
_cell.angle_alpha   90.00
_cell.angle_beta   90.00
_cell.angle_gamma   90.00
#
_symmetry.space_group_name_H-M   'P 1'
#
loop_
_entity.id
_entity.type
_entity.pdbx_description
1 polymer ?
#
loop_
_entity_poly.entity_id
_entity_poly.type
_entity_poly.pdbx_seq_one_letter_code
_entity_poly.pdbx_strand_id
1 'polypeptide(L)'
;MERSQQRGLARLLLRHPERRQELRRKFAENAQLRELCEAYEAACEAAEYWAKSSDPVGPARTEEYRELATATEEDIFHAIS
;
A
#
# COMPACT_ATOMS: atom_id res chain seq x y z
N MET A 1 1.34 2.34 -17.14
CA MET A 1 0.92 2.07 -15.76
C MET A 1 2.08 1.39 -15.07
N GLU A 2 2.51 1.91 -13.93
CA GLU A 2 3.77 1.49 -13.32
C GLU A 2 3.60 0.19 -12.54
N ARG A 3 4.66 -0.62 -12.49
CA ARG A 3 4.64 -1.95 -11.86
C ARG A 3 4.39 -1.86 -10.35
N SER A 4 4.85 -0.80 -9.70
CA SER A 4 4.60 -0.46 -8.29
C SER A 4 3.11 -0.28 -8.01
N GLN A 5 2.43 0.55 -8.81
CA GLN A 5 0.99 0.82 -8.71
C GLN A 5 0.15 -0.47 -8.77
N GLN A 6 0.47 -1.36 -9.71
CA GLN A 6 -0.23 -2.64 -9.86
C GLN A 6 -0.01 -3.59 -8.69
N ARG A 7 1.20 -3.59 -8.11
CA ARG A 7 1.51 -4.43 -6.94
C ARG A 7 0.79 -3.94 -5.69
N GLY A 8 0.77 -2.63 -5.47
CA GLY A 8 0.01 -2.02 -4.37
C GLY A 8 -1.48 -2.35 -4.46
N LEU A 9 -2.07 -2.20 -5.66
CA LEU A 9 -3.45 -2.65 -5.89
C LEU A 9 -3.61 -4.14 -5.58
N ALA A 10 -2.72 -5.00 -6.08
CA ALA A 10 -2.82 -6.45 -5.84
C ALA A 10 -2.80 -6.80 -4.34
N ARG A 11 -1.93 -6.16 -3.54
CA ARG A 11 -1.91 -6.33 -2.08
C ARG A 11 -3.24 -5.93 -1.44
N LEU A 12 -3.81 -4.79 -1.83
CA LEU A 12 -5.12 -4.34 -1.32
C LEU A 12 -6.25 -5.30 -1.69
N LEU A 13 -6.26 -5.82 -2.93
CA LEU A 13 -7.27 -6.79 -3.39
C LEU A 13 -7.18 -8.13 -2.64
N LEU A 14 -5.99 -8.52 -2.16
CA LEU A 14 -5.80 -9.70 -1.33
C LEU A 14 -6.28 -9.46 0.10
N ARG A 15 -5.99 -8.27 0.66
CA ARG A 15 -6.32 -7.91 2.04
C ARG A 15 -7.79 -7.55 2.26
N HIS A 16 -8.44 -6.95 1.26
CA HIS A 16 -9.81 -6.43 1.33
C HIS A 16 -10.68 -6.99 0.21
N PRO A 17 -11.06 -8.28 0.27
CA PRO A 17 -11.83 -8.94 -0.78
C PRO A 17 -13.18 -8.29 -1.06
N GLU A 18 -13.82 -7.70 -0.05
CA GLU A 18 -15.11 -7.02 -0.12
C GLU A 18 -15.05 -5.70 -0.91
N ARG A 19 -13.86 -5.08 -1.05
CA ARG A 19 -13.67 -3.81 -1.77
C ARG A 19 -13.11 -3.99 -3.18
N ARG A 20 -12.96 -5.23 -3.68
CA ARG A 20 -12.27 -5.51 -4.95
C ARG A 20 -12.84 -4.79 -6.16
N GLN A 21 -14.17 -4.72 -6.26
CA GLN A 21 -14.83 -4.09 -7.39
C GLN A 21 -14.58 -2.58 -7.41
N GLU A 22 -14.77 -1.93 -6.25
CA GLU A 22 -14.52 -0.50 -6.03
C GLU A 22 -13.08 -0.13 -6.37
N LEU A 23 -12.12 -0.84 -5.76
CA LEU A 23 -10.69 -0.61 -5.96
C LEU A 23 -10.30 -0.72 -7.43
N ARG A 24 -10.75 -1.76 -8.14
CA ARG A 24 -10.44 -1.93 -9.58
C ARG A 24 -11.04 -0.82 -10.44
N ARG A 25 -12.30 -0.47 -10.20
CA ARG A 25 -13.00 0.60 -10.94
C ARG A 25 -12.26 1.92 -10.75
N LYS A 26 -12.10 2.35 -9.50
CA LYS A 26 -11.48 3.64 -9.17
C LYS A 26 -10.03 3.69 -9.63
N PHE A 27 -9.29 2.58 -9.59
CA PHE A 27 -7.89 2.55 -10.03
C PHE A 27 -7.73 2.79 -11.54
N ALA A 28 -8.72 2.40 -12.35
CA ALA A 28 -8.75 2.72 -13.78
C ALA A 28 -9.01 4.22 -14.01
N GLU A 29 -9.85 4.84 -13.18
CA GLU A 29 -10.39 6.19 -13.40
C GLU A 29 -9.59 7.30 -12.71
N ASN A 30 -8.94 7.01 -11.57
CA ASN A 30 -8.34 8.00 -10.69
C ASN A 30 -6.80 7.88 -10.65
N ALA A 31 -6.11 8.93 -11.11
CA ALA A 31 -4.65 9.00 -11.08
C ALA A 31 -4.09 9.09 -9.65
N GLN A 32 -4.73 9.85 -8.77
CA GLN A 32 -4.34 9.97 -7.36
C GLN A 32 -4.41 8.60 -6.65
N LEU A 33 -5.42 7.79 -6.96
CA LEU A 33 -5.51 6.44 -6.40
C LEU A 33 -4.35 5.55 -6.85
N ARG A 34 -3.88 5.70 -8.09
CA ARG A 34 -2.71 4.96 -8.59
C ARG A 34 -1.44 5.36 -7.83
N GLU A 35 -1.25 6.65 -7.59
CA GLU A 35 -0.14 7.17 -6.77
C GLU A 35 -0.21 6.65 -5.33
N LEU A 36 -1.39 6.63 -4.72
CA LEU A 36 -1.58 6.05 -3.38
C LEU A 36 -1.29 4.54 -3.35
N CYS A 37 -1.67 3.79 -4.39
CA CYS A 37 -1.33 2.37 -4.50
C CYS A 37 0.19 2.16 -4.58
N GLU A 38 0.90 3.03 -5.29
CA GLU A 38 2.36 3.00 -5.34
C GLU A 38 3.01 3.34 -4.01
N ALA A 39 2.55 4.40 -3.33
CA ALA A 39 3.02 4.75 -1.99
C ALA A 39 2.78 3.60 -0.99
N TYR A 40 1.62 2.96 -1.07
CA TYR A 40 1.28 1.80 -0.25
C TYR A 40 2.22 0.61 -0.52
N GLU A 41 2.53 0.31 -1.79
CA GLU A 41 3.51 -0.73 -2.12
C GLU A 41 4.89 -0.39 -1.55
N ALA A 42 5.35 0.85 -1.71
CA ALA A 42 6.66 1.27 -1.22
C ALA A 42 6.77 1.16 0.31
N ALA A 43 5.73 1.54 1.06
CA ALA A 43 5.69 1.37 2.50
C ALA A 43 5.71 -0.12 2.90
N CYS A 44 4.95 -0.97 2.21
CA CYS A 44 4.96 -2.41 2.44
C CYS A 44 6.35 -3.03 2.17
N GLU A 45 6.99 -2.69 1.05
CA GLU A 45 8.33 -3.17 0.71
C GLU A 45 9.38 -2.71 1.73
N ALA A 46 9.30 -1.46 2.19
CA ALA A 46 10.20 -0.94 3.20
C ALA A 46 10.02 -1.68 4.55
N ALA A 47 8.78 -1.92 4.98
CA ALA A 47 8.51 -2.71 6.18
C ALA A 47 9.06 -4.14 6.05
N GLU A 48 8.87 -4.79 4.90
CA GLU A 48 9.40 -6.14 4.63
C GLU A 48 10.94 -6.18 4.58
N TYR A 49 11.55 -5.12 4.06
CA TYR A 49 13.00 -4.97 4.03
C TYR A 49 13.57 -4.85 5.45
N TRP A 50 13.05 -3.92 6.24
CA TRP A 50 13.53 -3.68 7.61
C TRP A 50 13.26 -4.86 8.54
N ALA A 51 12.17 -5.60 8.33
CA ALA A 51 11.86 -6.81 9.09
C ALA A 51 12.89 -7.92 8.90
N LYS A 52 13.61 -7.91 7.78
CA LYS A 52 14.69 -8.86 7.45
C LYS A 52 16.08 -8.31 7.75
N SER A 53 16.19 -7.04 8.13
CA SER A 53 17.45 -6.39 8.41
C SER A 53 18.01 -6.87 9.75
N SER A 54 19.33 -7.05 9.81
CA SER A 54 20.07 -7.29 11.05
C SER A 54 20.46 -6.00 11.77
N ASP A 55 20.11 -4.84 11.22
CA ASP A 55 20.37 -3.55 11.84
C ASP A 55 19.55 -3.41 13.14
N PRO A 56 20.15 -2.96 14.26
CA PRO A 56 19.42 -2.67 15.49
C PRO A 56 18.20 -1.75 15.32
N VAL A 57 18.16 -0.86 14.32
CA VAL A 57 16.99 0.00 14.06
C VAL A 57 15.89 -0.71 13.27
N GLY A 58 16.14 -1.91 12.76
CA GLY A 58 15.21 -2.69 11.93
C GLY A 58 13.81 -2.85 12.52
N PRO A 59 13.66 -3.26 13.80
CA PRO A 59 12.35 -3.36 14.43
C PRO A 59 11.58 -2.03 14.44
N ALA A 60 12.24 -0.93 14.78
CA ALA A 60 11.61 0.40 14.83
C ALA A 60 11.19 0.88 13.44
N ARG A 61 12.06 0.72 12.43
CA ARG A 61 11.74 1.06 11.04
C ARG A 61 10.62 0.20 10.46
N THR A 62 10.59 -1.08 10.80
CA THR A 62 9.52 -1.99 10.39
C THR A 62 8.16 -1.48 10.85
N GLU A 63 8.07 -1.05 12.12
CA GLU A 63 6.83 -0.52 12.67
C GLU A 63 6.44 0.81 12.04
N GLU A 64 7.38 1.74 11.89
CA GLU A 64 7.16 3.04 11.22
C GLU A 64 6.58 2.87 9.80
N TYR A 65 7.14 1.94 9.00
CA TYR A 65 6.62 1.68 7.66
C TYR A 65 5.30 0.92 7.64
N ARG A 66 4.99 0.13 8.67
CA ARG A 66 3.65 -0.48 8.82
C ARG A 66 2.59 0.56 9.14
N GLU A 67 2.89 1.48 10.06
CA GLU A 67 2.02 2.61 10.37
C GLU A 67 1.76 3.46 9.12
N LEU A 68 2.82 3.76 8.34
CA LEU A 68 2.67 4.47 7.07
C LEU A 68 1.81 3.70 6.06
N ALA A 69 1.99 2.39 5.94
CA ALA A 69 1.16 1.55 5.06
C ALA A 69 -0.31 1.57 5.50
N THR A 70 -0.59 1.50 6.80
CA THR A 70 -1.95 1.62 7.34
C THR A 70 -2.56 2.99 7.06
N ALA A 71 -1.84 4.08 7.31
CA ALA A 71 -2.34 5.42 7.00
C ALA A 71 -2.62 5.61 5.50
N THR A 72 -1.74 5.09 4.64
CA THR A 72 -1.94 5.15 3.18
C THR A 72 -3.16 4.32 2.75
N GLU A 73 -3.39 3.16 3.38
CA GLU A 73 -4.57 2.34 3.16
C GLU A 73 -5.88 3.06 3.55
N GLU A 74 -5.87 3.83 4.65
CA GLU A 74 -6.99 4.69 5.03
C GLU A 74 -7.27 5.79 4.00
N ASP A 75 -6.23 6.48 3.51
CA ASP A 75 -6.35 7.49 2.45
C ASP A 75 -6.94 6.91 1.17
N ILE A 76 -6.52 5.70 0.78
CA ILE A 76 -7.10 4.96 -0.34
C ILE A 76 -8.58 4.73 -0.12
N PHE A 77 -8.98 4.33 1.08
CA PHE A 77 -10.39 4.07 1.39
C PHE A 77 -11.24 5.33 1.41
N HIS A 78 -10.68 6.46 1.85
CA HIS A 78 -11.33 7.75 1.70
C HIS A 78 -11.48 8.15 0.23
N ALA A 79 -10.52 7.84 -0.63
CA ALA A 79 -10.56 8.20 -2.06
C ALA A 79 -11.53 7.35 -2.90
N ILE A 80 -11.92 6.17 -2.42
CA ILE A 80 -12.83 5.25 -3.13
C ILE A 80 -14.25 5.19 -2.55
N SER A 81 -14.46 5.70 -1.33
CA SER A 81 -15.79 5.88 -0.75
C SER A 81 -16.59 6.94 -1.52
#